data_AF-A0A832QZU9-F1
#
_entry.id   AF-A0A832QZU9-F1
#
_cell.length_a   1.000
_cell.length_b   1.000
_cell.length_c   1.000
_cell.angle_alpha   90.00
_cell.angle_beta   90.00
_cell.angle_gamma   90.00
#
_symmetry.space_group_name_H-M   'P 1'
#
loop_
_entity.id
_entity.type
_entity.pdbx_description
1 polymer ?
#
loop_
_entity_poly.entity_id
_entity_poly.type
_entity_poly.pdbx_seq_one_letter_code
_entity_poly.pdbx_strand_id
1 'polypeptide(L)'
;MSLPIVVVGGGHAGVEATLAASRLEHPVILVSPDPAALGRMSCNPAIGGLGKGQLVKEIDALGGLMAVATDVSAIQFRTLNANKGPAVRSTRAQCDRKAYERFVSGAVAQAPNVTVFPGEVIDLRLSDHKICAVVLSDGTEIDAAAVILTCGTFLDGLLHFGKDQIPGGRYGEPPSIGLSDTLRRLGLPVGRLKTGTPPRLALDSLDLSVMEEQPNDPTAGPFSLFSNVEPLPRRSCWITWTNDEVHQAVRENLHQAPIYTGQIGSRGPRYCPSIEDKIVR
;
A
#
# COMPACT_ATOMS: atom_id res chain seq x y z
N MET A 1 -14.88 -26.15 -17.04
CA MET A 1 -13.77 -25.44 -16.39
C MET A 1 -14.23 -25.03 -15.00
N SER A 2 -13.36 -25.11 -13.99
CA SER A 2 -13.68 -24.58 -12.65
C SER A 2 -13.85 -23.06 -12.73
N LEU A 3 -14.82 -22.53 -11.98
CA LEU A 3 -15.01 -21.08 -11.86
C LEU A 3 -13.80 -20.44 -11.18
N PRO A 4 -13.36 -19.24 -11.61
CA PRO A 4 -12.18 -18.59 -11.06
C PRO A 4 -12.45 -17.97 -9.68
N ILE A 5 -11.38 -17.76 -8.93
CA ILE A 5 -11.35 -16.80 -7.82
C ILE A 5 -11.11 -15.42 -8.43
N VAL A 6 -12.00 -14.47 -8.17
CA VAL A 6 -11.82 -13.09 -8.65
C VAL A 6 -11.23 -12.26 -7.53
N VAL A 7 -10.06 -11.65 -7.78
CA VAL A 7 -9.41 -10.71 -6.86
C VAL A 7 -9.63 -9.29 -7.38
N VAL A 8 -10.18 -8.41 -6.55
CA VAL A 8 -10.51 -7.03 -6.91
C VAL A 8 -9.48 -6.07 -6.34
N GLY A 9 -8.65 -5.50 -7.22
CA GLY A 9 -7.64 -4.49 -6.90
C GLY A 9 -6.22 -5.07 -6.82
N GLY A 10 -5.33 -4.55 -7.67
CA GLY A 10 -3.91 -4.94 -7.76
C GLY A 10 -2.97 -4.39 -6.68
N GLY A 11 -3.49 -4.09 -5.48
CA GLY A 11 -2.68 -3.61 -4.36
C GLY A 11 -1.84 -4.72 -3.71
N HIS A 12 -1.05 -4.38 -2.68
CA HIS A 12 -0.21 -5.35 -1.95
C HIS A 12 -0.98 -6.60 -1.48
N ALA A 13 -2.19 -6.42 -0.94
CA ALA A 13 -3.03 -7.54 -0.50
C ALA A 13 -3.57 -8.36 -1.68
N GLY A 14 -3.99 -7.70 -2.77
CA GLY A 14 -4.51 -8.38 -3.95
C GLY A 14 -3.44 -9.21 -4.65
N VAL A 15 -2.22 -8.69 -4.76
CA VAL A 15 -1.07 -9.42 -5.31
C VAL A 15 -0.81 -10.71 -4.53
N GLU A 16 -0.72 -10.65 -3.20
CA GLU A 16 -0.49 -11.86 -2.41
C GLU A 16 -1.66 -12.84 -2.48
N ALA A 17 -2.90 -12.35 -2.48
CA ALA A 17 -4.09 -13.19 -2.64
C ALA A 17 -4.11 -13.91 -3.99
N THR A 18 -3.81 -13.18 -5.08
CA THR A 18 -3.73 -13.73 -6.44
C THR A 18 -2.66 -14.80 -6.53
N LEU A 19 -1.45 -14.52 -6.04
CA LEU A 19 -0.34 -15.47 -6.11
C LEU A 19 -0.52 -16.67 -5.19
N ALA A 20 -1.12 -16.49 -4.01
CA ALA A 20 -1.47 -17.60 -3.13
C ALA A 20 -2.49 -18.55 -3.78
N ALA A 21 -3.58 -18.01 -4.34
CA ALA A 21 -4.60 -18.80 -5.03
C ALA A 21 -4.03 -19.52 -6.27
N SER A 22 -3.17 -18.85 -7.04
CA SER A 22 -2.46 -19.42 -8.18
C SER A 22 -1.56 -20.60 -7.80
N ARG A 23 -0.79 -20.49 -6.70
CA ARG A 23 0.06 -21.57 -6.17
C ARG A 23 -0.73 -22.77 -5.66
N LEU A 24 -1.98 -22.54 -5.25
CA LEU A 24 -2.94 -23.60 -4.91
C LEU A 24 -3.67 -24.16 -6.14
N GLU A 25 -3.19 -23.85 -7.35
CA GLU A 25 -3.67 -24.37 -8.63
C GLU A 25 -5.11 -23.97 -8.98
N HIS A 26 -5.64 -22.90 -8.37
CA HIS A 26 -6.94 -22.34 -8.74
C HIS A 26 -6.81 -21.37 -9.92
N PRO A 27 -7.79 -21.34 -10.85
CA PRO A 27 -7.93 -20.24 -11.80
C PRO A 27 -8.20 -18.93 -11.06
N VAL A 28 -7.46 -17.87 -11.40
CA VAL A 28 -7.59 -16.55 -10.77
C VAL A 28 -7.76 -15.47 -11.83
N ILE A 29 -8.72 -14.58 -11.62
CA ILE A 29 -8.84 -13.34 -12.38
C ILE A 29 -8.55 -12.18 -11.45
N LEU A 30 -7.46 -11.45 -11.69
CA LEU A 30 -7.13 -10.21 -10.98
C LEU A 30 -7.68 -9.03 -11.76
N VAL A 31 -8.71 -8.37 -11.24
CA VAL A 31 -9.28 -7.15 -11.85
C VAL A 31 -8.58 -5.93 -11.27
N SER A 32 -7.99 -5.09 -12.12
CA SER A 32 -7.32 -3.86 -11.72
C SER A 32 -7.54 -2.75 -12.76
N PRO A 33 -7.84 -1.50 -12.35
CA PRO A 33 -7.95 -0.39 -13.30
C PRO A 33 -6.64 -0.10 -14.05
N ASP A 34 -5.50 -0.33 -13.40
CA ASP A 34 -4.16 -0.17 -13.97
C ASP A 34 -3.35 -1.48 -13.78
N PRO A 35 -3.30 -2.34 -14.81
CA PRO A 35 -2.48 -3.56 -14.79
C PRO A 35 -0.97 -3.32 -14.72
N ALA A 36 -0.49 -2.11 -15.01
CA ALA A 36 0.93 -1.77 -14.92
C ALA A 36 1.33 -1.27 -13.51
N ALA A 37 0.36 -1.05 -12.62
CA ALA A 37 0.55 -0.50 -11.27
C ALA A 37 0.45 -1.54 -10.15
N LEU A 38 0.64 -2.83 -10.44
CA LEU A 38 0.47 -3.87 -9.44
C LEU A 38 1.52 -3.73 -8.33
N GLY A 39 1.06 -3.73 -7.08
CA GLY A 39 1.93 -3.54 -5.92
C GLY A 39 2.51 -2.12 -5.77
N ARG A 40 1.97 -1.11 -6.45
CA ARG A 40 2.45 0.28 -6.36
C ARG A 40 2.57 0.77 -4.91
N MET A 41 3.75 1.25 -4.53
CA MET A 41 4.01 1.88 -3.24
C MET A 41 3.54 3.34 -3.23
N SER A 42 2.31 3.58 -2.76
CA SER A 42 1.70 4.93 -2.76
C SER A 42 2.27 5.86 -1.69
N CYS A 43 2.54 5.34 -0.50
CA CYS A 43 2.97 6.13 0.66
C CYS A 43 4.51 6.15 0.79
N ASN A 44 5.06 5.45 1.77
CA ASN A 44 6.50 5.41 2.05
C ASN A 44 7.22 4.44 1.08
N PRO A 45 8.40 4.78 0.51
CA PRO A 45 9.18 3.84 -0.31
C PRO A 45 9.95 2.86 0.58
N ALA A 46 9.28 2.20 1.52
CA ALA A 46 9.93 1.32 2.48
C ALA A 46 9.04 0.15 2.87
N ILE A 47 9.67 -1.00 3.10
CA ILE A 47 9.04 -2.21 3.63
C ILE A 47 9.68 -2.57 4.98
N GLY A 48 8.86 -3.12 5.88
CA GLY A 48 9.25 -3.48 7.24
C GLY A 48 9.28 -2.31 8.21
N GLY A 49 10.20 -2.37 9.18
CA GLY A 49 10.17 -1.58 10.40
C GLY A 49 9.45 -2.30 11.55
N LEU A 50 9.43 -1.71 12.75
CA LEU A 50 8.94 -2.39 13.96
C LEU A 50 7.55 -3.05 13.74
N GLY A 51 7.45 -4.34 14.06
CA GLY A 51 6.28 -5.19 13.83
C GLY A 51 6.08 -5.57 12.36
N LYS A 52 6.22 -4.62 11.43
CA LYS A 52 6.07 -4.86 9.99
C LYS A 52 7.15 -5.77 9.43
N GLY A 53 8.39 -5.67 9.92
CA GLY A 53 9.50 -6.46 9.40
C GLY A 53 9.33 -7.95 9.70
N GLN A 54 8.77 -8.28 10.87
CA GLN A 54 8.35 -9.62 11.24
C GLN A 54 7.25 -10.13 10.32
N LEU A 55 6.19 -9.34 10.11
CA LEU A 55 5.09 -9.70 9.20
C LEU A 55 5.58 -10.00 7.78
N VAL A 56 6.55 -9.23 7.27
CA VAL A 56 7.14 -9.50 5.94
C VAL A 56 7.87 -10.85 5.92
N LYS A 57 8.59 -11.19 6.99
CA LYS A 57 9.27 -12.50 7.12
C LYS A 57 8.28 -13.65 7.32
N GLU A 58 7.15 -13.42 7.99
CA GLU A 58 6.07 -14.41 8.11
C GLU A 58 5.40 -14.65 6.76
N ILE A 59 5.13 -13.59 5.98
CA ILE A 59 4.64 -13.70 4.60
C ILE A 59 5.62 -14.52 3.75
N ASP A 60 6.92 -14.25 3.86
CA ASP A 60 7.96 -15.03 3.16
C ASP A 60 7.96 -16.51 3.55
N ALA A 61 7.87 -16.80 4.85
CA ALA A 61 7.83 -18.18 5.36
C ALA A 61 6.60 -18.95 4.86
N LEU A 62 5.49 -18.25 4.58
CA LEU A 62 4.28 -18.81 3.96
C LEU A 62 4.35 -18.88 2.42
N GLY A 63 5.47 -18.47 1.81
CA GLY A 63 5.69 -18.49 0.37
C GLY A 63 5.18 -17.25 -0.37
N GLY A 64 4.89 -16.15 0.33
CA GLY A 64 4.48 -14.88 -0.25
C GLY A 64 5.59 -14.16 -1.03
N LEU A 65 5.21 -13.17 -1.85
CA LEU A 65 6.12 -12.45 -2.73
C LEU A 65 6.85 -11.28 -2.04
N MET A 66 6.23 -10.65 -1.04
CA MET A 66 6.60 -9.33 -0.54
C MET A 66 8.08 -9.22 -0.13
N ALA A 67 8.63 -10.24 0.53
CA ALA A 67 10.02 -10.24 0.96
C ALA A 67 10.98 -10.26 -0.22
N VAL A 68 10.77 -11.17 -1.18
CA VAL A 68 11.58 -11.26 -2.40
C VAL A 68 11.49 -9.95 -3.21
N ALA A 69 10.28 -9.41 -3.38
CA ALA A 69 10.09 -8.12 -4.08
C ALA A 69 10.82 -6.97 -3.37
N THR A 70 10.85 -7.00 -2.04
CA THR A 70 11.61 -6.03 -1.24
C THR A 70 13.10 -6.17 -1.50
N ASP A 71 13.64 -7.39 -1.48
CA ASP A 71 15.07 -7.61 -1.65
C ASP A 71 15.58 -7.23 -3.05
N VAL A 72 14.81 -7.54 -4.10
CA VAL A 72 15.11 -7.15 -5.49
C VAL A 72 15.13 -5.63 -5.67
N SER A 73 14.31 -4.91 -4.91
CA SER A 73 14.15 -3.45 -5.06
C SER A 73 14.89 -2.65 -3.98
N ALA A 74 15.55 -3.30 -3.04
CA ALA A 74 16.13 -2.63 -1.88
C ALA A 74 17.34 -1.78 -2.25
N ILE A 75 17.26 -0.49 -1.94
CA ILE A 75 18.35 0.48 -2.06
C ILE A 75 18.98 0.80 -0.70
N GLN A 76 18.37 0.38 0.41
CA GLN A 76 18.95 0.46 1.75
C GLN A 76 18.32 -0.59 2.65
N PHE A 77 19.11 -1.23 3.51
CA PHE A 77 18.65 -2.07 4.62
C PHE A 77 19.10 -1.48 5.95
N ARG A 78 18.29 -1.72 7.00
CA ARG A 78 18.62 -1.46 8.40
C ARG A 78 18.02 -2.48 9.35
N THR A 79 18.74 -2.78 10.43
CA THR A 79 18.22 -3.48 11.59
C THR A 79 17.79 -2.46 12.65
N LEU A 80 16.49 -2.28 12.84
CA LEU A 80 15.97 -1.45 13.93
C LEU A 80 16.15 -2.17 15.27
N ASN A 81 16.40 -1.41 16.33
CA ASN A 81 16.69 -1.94 17.68
C ASN A 81 17.88 -2.91 17.72
N ALA A 82 18.89 -2.75 16.86
CA ALA A 82 20.06 -3.65 16.79
C ALA A 82 20.74 -3.88 18.16
N ASN A 83 20.85 -2.82 18.98
CA ASN A 83 21.46 -2.87 20.31
C ASN A 83 20.58 -3.51 21.39
N LYS A 84 19.36 -3.94 21.06
CA LYS A 84 18.44 -4.64 21.97
C LYS A 84 18.41 -6.14 21.68
N GLY A 85 17.74 -6.90 22.55
CA GLY A 85 17.59 -8.34 22.40
C GLY A 85 16.89 -8.74 21.09
N PRO A 86 17.16 -9.94 20.53
CA PRO A 86 16.62 -10.38 19.24
C PRO A 86 15.11 -10.26 19.08
N ALA A 87 14.34 -10.47 20.16
CA ALA A 87 12.89 -10.42 20.18
C ALA A 87 12.29 -9.07 19.73
N VAL A 88 13.04 -7.97 19.84
CA VAL A 88 12.56 -6.62 19.49
C VAL A 88 13.29 -5.99 18.30
N ARG A 89 14.19 -6.75 17.66
CA ARG A 89 14.88 -6.33 16.44
C ARG A 89 13.92 -6.41 15.26
N SER A 90 14.06 -5.54 14.26
CA SER A 90 13.20 -5.62 13.06
C SER A 90 13.91 -5.09 11.84
N THR A 91 13.81 -5.81 10.72
CA THR A 91 14.38 -5.38 9.44
C THR A 91 13.50 -4.30 8.82
N ARG A 92 14.13 -3.28 8.23
CA ARG A 92 13.49 -2.27 7.39
C ARG A 92 14.34 -2.04 6.15
N ALA A 93 13.71 -1.98 4.99
CA ALA A 93 14.37 -1.61 3.74
C ALA A 93 13.73 -0.37 3.13
N GLN A 94 14.55 0.50 2.52
CA GLN A 94 14.08 1.45 1.53
C GLN A 94 14.13 0.79 0.16
N CYS A 95 13.10 0.98 -0.65
CA CYS A 95 12.95 0.35 -1.95
C CYS A 95 12.88 1.39 -3.06
N ASP A 96 13.48 1.09 -4.20
CA ASP A 96 13.14 1.75 -5.45
C ASP A 96 11.69 1.36 -5.82
N ARG A 97 10.79 2.35 -5.82
CA ARG A 97 9.35 2.12 -6.06
C ARG A 97 9.08 1.50 -7.43
N LYS A 98 9.82 1.91 -8.46
CA LYS A 98 9.64 1.44 -9.84
C LYS A 98 10.24 0.05 -10.03
N ALA A 99 11.34 -0.26 -9.36
CA ALA A 99 11.89 -1.61 -9.34
C ALA A 99 10.93 -2.58 -8.65
N TYR A 100 10.35 -2.18 -7.50
CA TYR A 100 9.36 -2.99 -6.80
C TYR A 100 8.11 -3.24 -7.64
N GLU A 101 7.49 -2.18 -8.19
CA GLU A 101 6.29 -2.27 -9.03
C GLU A 101 6.51 -3.15 -10.27
N ARG A 102 7.66 -2.99 -10.96
CA ARG A 102 8.01 -3.83 -12.11
C ARG A 102 8.19 -5.30 -11.73
N PHE A 103 8.88 -5.58 -10.63
CA PHE A 103 9.10 -6.95 -10.19
C PHE A 103 7.77 -7.62 -9.81
N VAL A 104 6.92 -6.93 -9.04
CA VAL A 104 5.60 -7.43 -8.66
C VAL A 104 4.72 -7.68 -9.88
N SER A 105 4.65 -6.73 -10.81
CA SER A 105 3.85 -6.87 -12.03
C SER A 105 4.35 -8.04 -12.89
N GLY A 106 5.67 -8.21 -13.02
CA GLY A 106 6.27 -9.34 -13.72
C GLY A 106 5.96 -10.68 -13.06
N ALA A 107 6.03 -10.76 -11.72
CA ALA A 107 5.72 -11.97 -10.98
C ALA A 107 4.24 -12.39 -11.15
N VAL A 108 3.31 -11.43 -11.15
CA VAL A 108 1.89 -11.72 -11.41
C VAL A 108 1.68 -12.17 -12.86
N ALA A 109 2.31 -11.51 -13.83
CA ALA A 109 2.19 -11.87 -15.25
C ALA A 109 2.74 -13.27 -15.59
N GLN A 110 3.70 -13.76 -14.81
CA GLN A 110 4.31 -15.09 -14.98
C GLN A 110 3.61 -16.19 -14.15
N ALA A 111 2.68 -15.81 -13.27
CA ALA A 111 2.02 -16.77 -12.39
C ALA A 111 1.07 -17.69 -13.19
N PRO A 112 1.13 -19.01 -13.00
CA PRO A 112 0.24 -19.94 -13.70
C PRO A 112 -1.20 -19.70 -13.27
N ASN A 113 -2.15 -19.98 -14.16
CA ASN A 113 -3.59 -19.85 -13.88
C ASN A 113 -4.07 -18.44 -13.51
N VAL A 114 -3.26 -17.39 -13.69
CA VAL A 114 -3.64 -16.00 -13.43
C VAL A 114 -3.95 -15.28 -14.73
N THR A 115 -5.11 -14.64 -14.79
CA THR A 115 -5.46 -13.66 -15.82
C THR A 115 -5.57 -12.29 -15.17
N VAL A 116 -4.83 -11.29 -15.68
CA VAL A 116 -5.00 -9.91 -15.25
C VAL A 116 -6.00 -9.23 -16.19
N PHE A 117 -7.10 -8.74 -15.64
CA PHE A 117 -8.17 -8.11 -16.38
C PHE A 117 -8.21 -6.59 -16.08
N PRO A 118 -7.99 -5.73 -17.08
CA PRO A 118 -8.12 -4.28 -16.90
C PRO A 118 -9.58 -3.91 -16.66
N GLY A 119 -9.88 -3.25 -15.54
CA GLY A 119 -11.25 -2.80 -15.26
C GLY A 119 -11.51 -2.38 -13.83
N GLU A 120 -12.68 -1.78 -13.63
CA GLU A 120 -13.21 -1.44 -12.31
C GLU A 120 -14.42 -2.32 -12.01
N VAL A 121 -14.38 -3.05 -10.88
CA VAL A 121 -15.55 -3.77 -10.37
C VAL A 121 -16.46 -2.80 -9.63
N ILE A 122 -17.72 -2.74 -10.03
CA ILE A 122 -18.73 -1.83 -9.47
C ILE A 122 -19.86 -2.57 -8.73
N ASP A 123 -20.05 -3.85 -8.97
CA ASP A 123 -21.14 -4.61 -8.34
C ASP A 123 -20.79 -6.11 -8.18
N LEU A 124 -21.57 -6.79 -7.33
CA LEU A 124 -21.47 -8.21 -7.03
C LEU A 124 -22.82 -8.88 -7.29
N ARG A 125 -22.82 -10.01 -7.99
CA ARG A 125 -24.02 -10.85 -8.20
C ARG A 125 -24.06 -11.95 -7.16
N LEU A 126 -25.20 -12.05 -6.47
CA LEU A 126 -25.45 -13.09 -5.48
C LEU A 126 -26.69 -13.89 -5.87
N SER A 127 -26.64 -15.19 -5.64
CA SER A 127 -27.78 -16.11 -5.69
C SER A 127 -27.85 -16.88 -4.37
N ASP A 128 -29.00 -16.86 -3.69
CA ASP A 128 -29.17 -17.51 -2.37
C ASP A 128 -28.05 -17.20 -1.37
N HIS A 129 -27.67 -15.92 -1.28
CA HIS A 129 -26.57 -15.40 -0.45
C HIS A 129 -25.16 -15.93 -0.79
N LYS A 130 -25.00 -16.60 -1.93
CA LYS A 130 -23.71 -17.04 -2.45
C LYS A 130 -23.26 -16.13 -3.57
N ILE A 131 -21.96 -15.83 -3.61
CA ILE A 131 -21.36 -15.07 -4.70
C ILE A 131 -21.44 -15.89 -6.00
N CYS A 132 -21.76 -15.22 -7.12
CA CYS A 132 -21.85 -15.85 -8.43
C CYS A 132 -20.99 -15.13 -9.47
N ALA A 133 -20.91 -13.80 -9.43
CA ALA A 133 -20.12 -13.02 -10.37
C ALA A 133 -19.74 -11.65 -9.80
N VAL A 134 -18.76 -11.00 -10.44
CA VAL A 134 -18.51 -9.56 -10.31
C VAL A 134 -18.99 -8.84 -11.57
N VAL A 135 -19.35 -7.57 -11.44
CA VAL A 135 -19.80 -6.72 -12.55
C VAL A 135 -18.84 -5.55 -12.69
N LEU A 136 -18.36 -5.32 -13.91
CA LEU A 136 -17.45 -4.24 -14.22
C LEU A 136 -18.20 -2.98 -14.66
N SER A 137 -17.50 -1.84 -14.65
CA SER A 137 -18.05 -0.53 -15.02
C SER A 137 -18.55 -0.46 -16.48
N ASP A 138 -18.05 -1.32 -17.36
CA ASP A 138 -18.46 -1.43 -18.77
C ASP A 138 -19.65 -2.39 -18.98
N GLY A 139 -20.17 -2.98 -17.90
CA GLY A 139 -21.25 -3.96 -17.94
C GLY A 139 -20.80 -5.41 -18.12
N THR A 140 -19.50 -5.68 -18.25
CA THR A 140 -18.97 -7.05 -18.29
C THR A 140 -19.26 -7.76 -16.97
N GLU A 141 -19.81 -8.97 -17.04
CA GLU A 141 -19.96 -9.86 -15.88
C GLU A 141 -18.92 -10.97 -15.94
N ILE A 142 -18.24 -11.21 -14.81
CA ILE A 142 -17.23 -12.27 -14.67
C ILE A 142 -17.69 -13.24 -13.59
N ASP A 143 -18.04 -14.46 -14.00
CA ASP A 143 -18.42 -15.52 -13.07
C ASP A 143 -17.28 -15.84 -12.10
N ALA A 144 -17.65 -16.08 -10.83
CA ALA A 144 -16.69 -16.25 -9.75
C ALA A 144 -17.15 -17.33 -8.76
N ALA A 145 -16.23 -18.24 -8.42
CA ALA A 145 -16.43 -19.18 -7.32
C ALA A 145 -16.32 -18.47 -5.96
N ALA A 146 -15.42 -17.49 -5.89
CA ALA A 146 -15.15 -16.67 -4.72
C ALA A 146 -14.63 -15.29 -5.17
N VAL A 147 -14.84 -14.27 -4.32
CA VAL A 147 -14.37 -12.90 -4.57
C VAL A 147 -13.55 -12.41 -3.39
N ILE A 148 -12.37 -11.87 -3.66
CA ILE A 148 -11.50 -11.25 -2.66
C ILE A 148 -11.42 -9.75 -2.94
N LEU A 149 -11.96 -8.92 -2.04
CA LEU A 149 -11.96 -7.46 -2.18
C LEU A 149 -10.74 -6.84 -1.52
N THR A 150 -9.86 -6.23 -2.32
CA THR A 150 -8.61 -5.57 -1.88
C THR A 150 -8.49 -4.15 -2.43
N CYS A 151 -9.58 -3.41 -2.34
CA CYS A 151 -9.79 -2.11 -2.99
C CYS A 151 -8.98 -0.93 -2.40
N GLY A 152 -8.10 -1.17 -1.42
CA GLY A 152 -7.20 -0.15 -0.86
C GLY A 152 -7.93 1.11 -0.39
N THR A 153 -7.46 2.27 -0.86
CA THR A 153 -8.02 3.59 -0.53
C THR A 153 -9.07 4.10 -1.53
N PHE A 154 -9.54 3.24 -2.45
CA PHE A 154 -10.36 3.67 -3.58
C PHE A 154 -11.86 3.71 -3.28
N LEU A 155 -12.38 2.83 -2.42
CA LEU A 155 -13.81 2.80 -2.08
C LEU A 155 -14.26 4.12 -1.48
N ASP A 156 -15.12 4.84 -2.20
CA ASP A 156 -15.64 6.16 -1.81
C ASP A 156 -14.52 7.13 -1.39
N GLY A 157 -13.38 7.04 -2.10
CA GLY A 157 -12.14 7.77 -1.80
C GLY A 157 -12.32 9.28 -1.95
N LEU A 158 -11.82 10.04 -0.96
CA LEU A 158 -11.84 11.49 -0.95
C LEU A 158 -10.47 12.01 -0.49
N LEU A 159 -9.83 12.80 -1.34
CA LEU A 159 -8.57 13.47 -1.06
C LEU A 159 -8.85 14.83 -0.42
N HIS A 160 -8.07 15.19 0.59
CA HIS A 160 -8.19 16.46 1.30
C HIS A 160 -6.91 17.28 1.18
N PHE A 161 -7.03 18.52 0.71
CA PHE A 161 -5.94 19.49 0.56
C PHE A 161 -6.33 20.80 1.25
N GLY A 162 -5.99 20.93 2.53
CA GLY A 162 -6.46 22.07 3.32
C GLY A 162 -7.99 22.11 3.35
N LYS A 163 -8.58 23.10 2.68
CA LYS A 163 -10.04 23.22 2.55
C LYS A 163 -10.63 22.47 1.36
N ASP A 164 -9.81 22.14 0.37
CA ASP A 164 -10.25 21.52 -0.87
C ASP A 164 -10.44 20.02 -0.71
N GLN A 165 -11.46 19.50 -1.39
CA GLN A 165 -11.80 18.08 -1.42
C GLN A 165 -11.93 17.62 -2.86
N ILE A 166 -11.25 16.53 -3.20
CA ILE A 166 -11.24 15.98 -4.55
C ILE A 166 -11.58 14.49 -4.48
N PRO A 167 -12.64 14.01 -5.15
CA PRO A 167 -12.92 12.58 -5.25
C PRO A 167 -11.71 11.85 -5.85
N GLY A 168 -11.23 10.81 -5.18
CA GLY A 168 -10.02 10.11 -5.60
C GLY A 168 -9.56 9.04 -4.62
N GLY A 169 -9.12 7.89 -5.13
CA GLY A 169 -8.49 6.85 -4.31
C GLY A 169 -7.03 7.17 -4.00
N ARG A 170 -6.35 7.80 -4.94
CA ARG A 170 -4.97 8.34 -4.84
C ARG A 170 -4.89 9.61 -5.68
N TYR A 171 -3.84 10.40 -5.48
CA TYR A 171 -3.65 11.61 -6.27
C TYR A 171 -3.56 11.28 -7.78
N GLY A 172 -4.48 11.83 -8.57
CA GLY A 172 -4.59 11.55 -10.01
C GLY A 172 -5.31 10.25 -10.37
N GLU A 173 -5.81 9.47 -9.39
CA GLU A 173 -6.53 8.21 -9.63
C GLU A 173 -7.96 8.32 -9.07
N PRO A 174 -9.01 8.05 -9.89
CA PRO A 174 -10.41 8.23 -9.49
C PRO A 174 -10.81 7.28 -8.35
N PRO A 175 -11.87 7.61 -7.57
CA PRO A 175 -12.39 6.71 -6.56
C PRO A 175 -13.27 5.62 -7.19
N SER A 176 -13.53 4.55 -6.44
CA SER A 176 -14.53 3.55 -6.79
C SER A 176 -15.82 3.75 -6.01
N ILE A 177 -16.88 4.12 -6.71
CA ILE A 177 -18.16 4.50 -6.11
C ILE A 177 -19.12 3.31 -6.06
N GLY A 178 -19.32 2.61 -7.20
CA GLY A 178 -20.35 1.57 -7.32
C GLY A 178 -20.20 0.43 -6.30
N LEU A 179 -18.98 -0.05 -6.09
CA LEU A 179 -18.73 -1.16 -5.17
C LEU A 179 -19.03 -0.78 -3.71
N SER A 180 -18.84 0.49 -3.34
CA SER A 180 -19.17 0.98 -1.99
C SER A 180 -20.68 0.92 -1.72
N ASP A 181 -21.50 1.29 -2.70
CA ASP A 181 -22.95 1.21 -2.58
C ASP A 181 -23.45 -0.25 -2.55
N THR A 182 -22.76 -1.13 -3.28
CA THR A 182 -23.00 -2.58 -3.22
C THR A 182 -22.77 -3.14 -1.83
N LEU A 183 -21.67 -2.79 -1.15
CA LEU A 183 -21.42 -3.23 0.23
C LEU A 183 -22.49 -2.72 1.21
N ARG A 184 -22.95 -1.48 1.05
CA ARG A 184 -24.08 -0.93 1.84
C ARG A 184 -25.38 -1.69 1.59
N ARG A 185 -25.69 -1.99 0.33
CA ARG A 185 -26.89 -2.75 -0.07
C ARG A 185 -26.88 -4.18 0.49
N LEU A 186 -25.71 -4.78 0.64
CA LEU A 186 -25.53 -6.08 1.30
C LEU A 186 -25.67 -6.03 2.82
N GLY A 187 -25.91 -4.85 3.40
CA GLY A 187 -26.07 -4.67 4.85
C GLY A 187 -24.77 -4.78 5.65
N LEU A 188 -23.61 -4.65 5.00
CA LEU A 188 -22.32 -4.69 5.68
C LEU A 188 -22.04 -3.35 6.39
N PRO A 189 -21.45 -3.36 7.60
CA PRO A 189 -21.04 -2.12 8.27
C PRO A 189 -19.95 -1.40 7.45
N VAL A 190 -20.26 -0.20 6.98
CA VAL A 190 -19.33 0.66 6.25
C VAL A 190 -18.98 1.88 7.09
N GLY A 191 -17.67 2.17 7.22
CA GLY A 191 -17.15 3.35 7.90
C GLY A 191 -16.06 4.03 7.08
N ARG A 192 -15.62 5.22 7.52
CA ARG A 192 -14.54 5.96 6.88
C ARG A 192 -13.31 6.02 7.78
N LEU A 193 -12.15 5.78 7.19
CA LEU A 193 -10.84 6.00 7.81
C LEU A 193 -10.08 7.08 7.07
N LYS A 194 -9.15 7.75 7.77
CA LYS A 194 -8.28 8.77 7.21
C LYS A 194 -6.83 8.32 7.32
N THR A 195 -6.06 8.53 6.26
CA THR A 195 -4.59 8.49 6.32
C THR A 195 -4.00 9.69 5.58
N GLY A 196 -2.78 10.09 5.93
CA GLY A 196 -2.06 11.18 5.26
C GLY A 196 -0.77 10.68 4.62
N THR A 197 -0.27 11.41 3.63
CA THR A 197 1.06 11.23 3.06
C THR A 197 1.79 12.58 3.10
N PRO A 198 3.11 12.61 3.37
CA PRO A 198 3.88 13.83 3.22
C PRO A 198 3.93 14.27 1.74
N PRO A 199 4.28 15.54 1.46
CA PRO A 199 4.59 15.99 0.11
C PRO A 199 5.80 15.23 -0.47
N ARG A 200 6.02 15.37 -1.78
CA ARG A 200 7.22 14.88 -2.47
C ARG A 200 8.06 16.09 -2.85
N LEU A 201 9.35 16.05 -2.52
CA LEU A 201 10.30 17.14 -2.76
C LEU A 201 11.27 16.74 -3.87
N ALA A 202 11.67 17.70 -4.69
CA ALA A 202 12.72 17.49 -5.69
C ALA A 202 14.09 17.45 -5.00
N LEU A 203 14.93 16.46 -5.31
CA LEU A 203 16.19 16.25 -4.59
C LEU A 203 17.17 17.41 -4.78
N ASP A 204 17.19 18.00 -5.97
CA ASP A 204 18.01 19.16 -6.34
C ASP A 204 17.59 20.46 -5.64
N SER A 205 16.40 20.50 -5.04
CA SER A 205 15.93 21.63 -4.23
C SER A 205 16.39 21.57 -2.76
N LEU A 206 17.11 20.51 -2.35
CA LEU A 206 17.52 20.29 -0.97
C LEU A 206 19.01 20.54 -0.79
N ASP A 207 19.37 21.27 0.27
CA ASP A 207 20.76 21.33 0.76
C ASP A 207 21.04 20.12 1.67
N LEU A 208 21.70 19.10 1.12
CA LEU A 208 22.06 17.90 1.86
C LEU A 208 23.27 18.12 2.80
N SER A 209 24.05 19.18 2.60
CA SER A 209 25.29 19.43 3.37
C SER A 209 25.02 19.74 4.85
N VAL A 210 23.81 20.23 5.16
CA VAL A 210 23.36 20.54 6.51
C VAL A 210 22.58 19.39 7.17
N MET A 211 22.39 18.26 6.48
CA MET A 211 21.65 17.11 6.97
C MET A 211 22.58 16.00 7.46
N GLU A 212 22.10 15.18 8.40
CA GLU A 212 22.84 14.00 8.84
C GLU A 212 22.62 12.85 7.85
N GLU A 213 23.69 12.37 7.22
CA GLU A 213 23.63 11.20 6.34
C GLU A 213 23.39 9.93 7.17
N GLN A 214 22.41 9.13 6.75
CA GLN A 214 22.13 7.82 7.28
C GLN A 214 22.34 6.75 6.20
N PRO A 215 23.54 6.15 6.13
CA PRO A 215 23.87 5.16 5.12
C PRO A 215 23.18 3.82 5.36
N ASN A 216 23.45 2.87 4.46
CA ASN A 216 23.05 1.47 4.62
C ASN A 216 23.72 0.85 5.86
N ASP A 217 22.97 0.07 6.62
CA ASP A 217 23.48 -0.70 7.74
C ASP A 217 24.24 -1.93 7.21
N PRO A 218 25.55 -2.07 7.46
CA PRO A 218 26.33 -3.21 6.97
C PRO A 218 25.96 -4.53 7.64
N THR A 219 25.26 -4.48 8.78
CA THR A 219 24.82 -5.68 9.51
C THR A 219 23.43 -6.15 9.11
N ALA A 220 22.70 -5.35 8.33
CA ALA A 220 21.34 -5.68 7.89
C ALA A 220 21.37 -6.55 6.63
N GLY A 221 20.63 -7.66 6.68
CA GLY A 221 20.48 -8.60 5.57
C GLY A 221 19.11 -8.52 4.90
N PRO A 222 18.91 -9.32 3.83
CA PRO A 222 17.65 -9.41 3.11
C PRO A 222 16.47 -9.86 4.01
N PHE A 223 15.26 -9.59 3.52
CA PHE A 223 14.04 -10.08 4.15
C PHE A 223 13.85 -11.57 3.93
N SER A 224 13.95 -12.02 2.69
CA SER A 224 13.60 -13.37 2.30
C SER A 224 14.67 -14.37 2.72
N LEU A 225 14.24 -15.52 3.21
CA LEU A 225 15.09 -16.67 3.46
C LEU A 225 15.47 -17.41 2.17
N PHE A 226 14.75 -17.14 1.08
CA PHE A 226 14.81 -17.90 -0.17
C PHE A 226 15.36 -17.10 -1.36
N SER A 227 15.49 -15.77 -1.22
CA SER A 227 16.03 -14.94 -2.29
C SER A 227 17.55 -14.96 -2.32
N ASN A 228 18.12 -15.14 -3.50
CA ASN A 228 19.50 -14.77 -3.81
C ASN A 228 19.45 -13.78 -4.98
N VAL A 229 19.52 -12.48 -4.68
CA VAL A 229 19.29 -11.41 -5.64
C VAL A 229 20.48 -10.47 -5.69
N GLU A 230 20.82 -10.04 -6.89
CA GLU A 230 21.85 -9.03 -7.09
C GLU A 230 21.37 -7.69 -6.50
N PRO A 231 22.16 -7.05 -5.63
CA PRO A 231 21.73 -5.84 -4.96
C PRO A 231 21.70 -4.64 -5.93
N LEU A 232 20.67 -3.81 -5.81
CA LEU A 232 20.68 -2.48 -6.44
C LEU A 232 21.75 -1.57 -5.80
N PRO A 233 22.20 -0.52 -6.52
CA PRO A 233 23.08 0.49 -5.95
C PRO A 233 22.50 1.08 -4.66
N ARG A 234 23.28 0.99 -3.57
CA ARG A 234 22.84 1.46 -2.26
C ARG A 234 22.72 2.99 -2.24
N ARG A 235 21.73 3.47 -1.49
CA ARG A 235 21.44 4.90 -1.29
C ARG A 235 21.33 5.21 0.20
N SER A 236 21.75 6.42 0.56
CA SER A 236 21.59 6.95 1.91
C SER A 236 20.23 7.61 2.09
N CYS A 237 19.75 7.61 3.33
CA CYS A 237 18.70 8.52 3.78
C CYS A 237 19.37 9.74 4.41
N TRP A 238 18.61 10.82 4.60
CA TRP A 238 19.08 12.04 5.23
C TRP A 238 18.13 12.41 6.36
N ILE A 239 18.69 12.80 7.50
CA ILE A 239 17.94 13.15 8.71
C ILE A 239 18.01 14.65 8.92
N THR A 240 16.87 15.24 9.22
CA THR A 240 16.71 16.64 9.62
C THR A 240 15.57 16.76 10.62
N TRP A 241 15.41 17.95 11.22
CA TRP A 241 14.48 18.20 12.32
C TRP A 241 13.65 19.46 12.05
N THR A 242 12.43 19.45 12.53
CA THR A 242 11.61 20.67 12.62
C THR A 242 12.11 21.56 13.76
N ASN A 243 11.90 22.87 13.66
CA ASN A 243 12.21 23.85 14.70
C ASN A 243 10.95 24.60 15.15
N ASP A 244 11.11 25.55 16.08
CA ASP A 244 10.00 26.34 16.63
C ASP A 244 9.29 27.18 15.56
N GLU A 245 10.02 27.67 14.55
CA GLU A 245 9.45 28.43 13.43
C GLU A 245 8.48 27.56 12.61
N VAL A 246 8.86 26.32 12.29
CA VAL A 246 7.97 25.35 11.63
C VAL A 246 6.75 25.07 12.49
N HIS A 247 6.93 24.92 13.81
CA HIS A 247 5.81 24.64 14.72
C HIS A 247 4.85 25.83 14.80
N GLN A 248 5.37 27.05 14.84
CA GLN A 248 4.57 28.26 14.80
C GLN A 248 3.77 28.37 13.50
N ALA A 249 4.42 28.16 12.35
CA ALA A 249 3.76 28.19 11.05
C ALA A 249 2.62 27.15 10.95
N VAL A 250 2.82 25.95 11.50
CA VAL A 250 1.75 24.93 11.58
C VAL A 250 0.60 25.42 12.48
N ARG A 251 0.90 25.94 13.67
CA ARG A 251 -0.11 26.43 14.64
C ARG A 251 -0.98 27.54 14.06
N GLU A 252 -0.37 28.52 13.38
CA GLU A 252 -1.06 29.63 12.73
C GLU A 252 -2.04 29.15 11.64
N ASN A 253 -1.76 28.00 11.03
CA ASN A 253 -2.52 27.43 9.92
C ASN A 253 -3.40 26.22 10.28
N LEU A 254 -3.50 25.83 11.57
CA LEU A 254 -4.33 24.69 12.00
C LEU A 254 -5.79 24.80 11.56
N HIS A 255 -6.31 26.02 11.50
CA HIS A 255 -7.66 26.32 11.05
C HIS A 255 -7.93 25.94 9.58
N GLN A 256 -6.89 25.64 8.80
CA GLN A 256 -7.02 25.13 7.42
C GLN A 256 -6.96 23.61 7.34
N ALA A 257 -6.49 22.92 8.39
CA ALA A 257 -6.29 21.49 8.35
C ALA A 257 -7.64 20.74 8.47
N PRO A 258 -7.92 19.75 7.58
CA PRO A 258 -9.21 19.05 7.51
C PRO A 258 -9.71 18.43 8.82
N ILE A 259 -8.79 18.09 9.74
CA ILE A 259 -9.13 17.48 11.03
C ILE A 259 -9.70 18.50 12.03
N TYR A 260 -9.30 19.78 11.92
CA TYR A 260 -9.73 20.87 12.80
C TYR A 260 -10.89 21.67 12.22
N THR A 261 -11.16 21.56 10.92
CA THR A 261 -12.30 22.22 10.24
C THR A 261 -13.62 21.44 10.34
N GLY A 262 -13.62 20.26 10.95
CA GLY A 262 -14.79 19.37 10.97
C GLY A 262 -15.06 18.65 9.64
N GLN A 263 -14.21 18.86 8.62
CA GLN A 263 -14.32 18.16 7.34
C GLN A 263 -14.10 16.65 7.45
N ILE A 264 -13.41 16.19 8.50
CA ILE A 264 -13.16 14.77 8.74
C ILE A 264 -13.76 14.37 10.08
N GLY A 265 -14.83 13.57 10.04
CA GLY A 265 -15.48 13.01 11.22
C GLY A 265 -14.79 11.76 11.79
N SER A 266 -13.79 11.21 11.10
CA SER A 266 -13.06 10.01 11.54
C SER A 266 -11.75 10.34 12.24
N ARG A 267 -11.41 9.57 13.28
CA ARG A 267 -10.12 9.68 13.97
C ARG A 267 -9.03 9.07 13.11
N GLY A 268 -7.91 9.79 12.93
CA GLY A 268 -6.72 9.28 12.26
C GLY A 268 -6.06 8.12 13.03
N PRO A 269 -5.11 7.40 12.40
CA PRO A 269 -4.41 6.28 13.03
C PRO A 269 -3.64 6.74 14.26
N ARG A 270 -3.83 6.06 15.39
CA ARG A 270 -3.18 6.41 16.68
C ARG A 270 -1.65 6.45 16.59
N TYR A 271 -1.05 5.54 15.84
CA TYR A 271 0.40 5.30 15.79
C TYR A 271 1.13 6.03 14.66
N CYS A 272 0.39 6.69 13.75
CA CYS A 272 0.97 7.43 12.64
C CYS A 272 0.23 8.77 12.41
N PRO A 273 0.17 9.64 13.44
CA PRO A 273 -0.50 10.93 13.32
C PRO A 273 0.24 11.84 12.32
N SER A 274 -0.49 12.79 11.76
CA SER A 274 0.09 13.85 10.92
C SER A 274 0.94 14.81 11.75
N ILE A 275 1.75 15.64 11.09
CA ILE A 275 2.67 16.57 11.79
C ILE A 275 1.89 17.57 12.65
N GLU A 276 0.77 18.08 12.15
CA GLU A 276 -0.12 18.98 12.89
C GLU A 276 -0.70 18.33 14.14
N ASP A 277 -1.10 17.05 14.07
CA ASP A 277 -1.57 16.31 15.25
C ASP A 277 -0.45 16.05 16.27
N LYS A 278 0.80 15.90 15.83
CA LYS A 278 1.96 15.70 16.72
C LYS A 278 2.38 16.98 17.44
N ILE A 279 2.15 18.16 16.85
CA ILE A 279 2.51 19.46 17.44
C ILE A 279 1.47 19.91 18.47
N VAL A 280 0.21 19.49 18.30
CA VAL A 280 -0.90 19.86 19.20
C VAL A 280 -1.00 18.92 20.42
N ARG A 281 -0.55 17.67 20.29
CA ARG A 281 -0.52 16.68 21.40
C ARG A 281 0.71 16.85 22.27
#